data_AF-A0A1S1Z1K8-F1
#
_entry.id   AF-A0A1S1Z1K8-F1
#
_cell.length_a   1.000
_cell.length_b   1.000
_cell.length_c   1.000
_cell.angle_alpha   90.00
_cell.angle_beta   90.00
_cell.angle_gamma   90.00
#
_symmetry.space_group_name_H-M   'P 1'
#
loop_
_entity.id
_entity.type
_entity.pdbx_description
1 polymer ?
#
loop_
_entity_poly.entity_id
_entity_poly.type
_entity_poly.pdbx_seq_one_letter_code
_entity_poly.pdbx_strand_id
1 'polypeptide(L)'
;MKQLLLFFILLSPISLWAQTSLKLQLKEGETYYQNSSNTTNIEQQMQGQTMKIGMDNISRTAYFVEKIADGNYQCKVTFESLEIGIEMGPQIQTFTSNSGEDPFSKILNALTKQSFSMILSPLGKVVAISGMEELWNNVEKATQDIPAFQKGQILNQLKQSYSNDQLISNTELVFSIYS
;
A
#
# COMPACT_ATOMS: atom_id res chain seq x y z
N MET A 1 -27.70 -38.91 -41.07
CA MET A 1 -26.71 -38.98 -39.96
C MET A 1 -25.36 -38.36 -40.31
N LYS A 2 -24.73 -38.66 -41.47
CA LYS A 2 -23.45 -38.04 -41.90
C LYS A 2 -23.46 -36.50 -41.97
N GLN A 3 -24.57 -35.86 -42.36
CA GLN A 3 -24.64 -34.40 -42.46
C GLN A 3 -24.82 -33.68 -41.11
N LEU A 4 -25.36 -34.36 -40.09
CA LEU A 4 -25.47 -33.80 -38.72
C LEU A 4 -24.10 -33.77 -38.02
N LEU A 5 -23.24 -34.74 -38.34
CA LEU A 5 -21.88 -34.87 -37.80
C LEU A 5 -20.91 -33.82 -38.36
N LEU A 6 -21.09 -33.43 -39.63
CA LEU A 6 -20.30 -32.35 -40.24
C LEU A 6 -20.62 -30.97 -39.64
N PHE A 7 -21.87 -30.74 -39.23
CA PHE A 7 -22.31 -29.48 -38.64
C PHE A 7 -21.71 -29.26 -37.24
N PHE A 8 -21.51 -30.33 -36.46
CA PHE A 8 -20.89 -30.26 -35.14
C PHE A 8 -19.37 -29.97 -35.19
N ILE A 9 -18.69 -30.41 -36.25
CA ILE A 9 -17.24 -30.18 -36.42
C ILE A 9 -16.95 -28.73 -36.85
N LEU A 10 -17.85 -28.10 -37.61
CA LEU A 10 -17.72 -26.72 -38.07
C LEU A 10 -18.00 -25.65 -37.00
N LEU A 11 -18.66 -26.01 -35.89
CA LEU A 11 -18.95 -25.11 -34.75
C LEU A 11 -17.87 -25.11 -33.65
N SER A 12 -16.93 -26.04 -33.70
CA SER A 12 -15.88 -26.18 -32.68
C SER A 12 -14.80 -25.06 -32.62
N PRO A 13 -14.45 -24.33 -33.71
CA PRO A 13 -13.38 -23.32 -33.61
C PRO A 13 -13.82 -21.97 -32.99
N ILE A 14 -15.10 -21.75 -32.71
CA ILE A 14 -15.61 -20.46 -32.19
C ILE A 14 -15.37 -20.31 -30.67
N SER A 15 -15.13 -21.40 -29.95
CA SER A 15 -14.92 -21.38 -28.49
C SER A 15 -13.50 -21.03 -28.03
N LEU A 16 -12.54 -20.89 -28.97
CA LEU A 16 -11.12 -20.63 -28.66
C LEU A 16 -10.74 -19.13 -28.56
N TRP A 17 -11.67 -18.21 -28.85
CA TRP A 17 -11.37 -16.77 -28.98
C TRP A 17 -11.79 -15.92 -27.78
N ALA A 18 -12.22 -16.54 -26.67
CA ALA A 18 -12.75 -15.82 -25.50
C ALA A 18 -11.79 -15.77 -24.30
N GLN A 19 -10.51 -16.12 -24.45
CA GLN A 19 -9.54 -16.02 -23.35
C GLN A 19 -8.94 -14.60 -23.28
N THR A 20 -9.69 -13.66 -22.72
CA THR A 20 -9.13 -12.35 -22.36
C THR A 20 -8.21 -12.52 -21.15
N SER A 21 -6.91 -12.25 -21.31
CA SER A 21 -6.00 -12.18 -20.16
C SER A 21 -6.33 -10.93 -19.35
N LEU A 22 -6.80 -11.15 -18.13
CA LEU A 22 -7.08 -10.07 -17.19
C LEU A 22 -5.74 -9.42 -16.82
N LYS A 23 -5.65 -8.11 -17.02
CA LYS A 23 -4.48 -7.30 -16.68
C LYS A 23 -4.92 -5.90 -16.31
N LEU A 24 -4.11 -5.23 -15.51
CA LEU A 24 -4.24 -3.81 -15.28
C LEU A 24 -4.13 -3.05 -16.62
N GLN A 25 -4.87 -1.95 -16.72
CA GLN A 25 -4.83 -1.05 -17.88
C GLN A 25 -4.56 0.38 -17.41
N LEU A 26 -3.51 0.55 -16.61
CA LEU A 26 -3.12 1.87 -16.13
C LEU A 26 -2.55 2.70 -17.28
N LYS A 27 -2.77 4.01 -17.24
CA LYS A 27 -2.33 4.95 -18.28
C LYS A 27 -1.29 5.92 -17.74
N GLU A 28 -0.28 6.23 -18.56
CA GLU A 28 0.70 7.26 -18.26
C GLU A 28 0.03 8.61 -17.99
N GLY A 29 0.51 9.32 -16.98
CA GLY A 29 -0.01 10.63 -16.56
C GLY A 29 -1.30 10.58 -15.74
N GLU A 30 -1.89 9.40 -15.51
CA GLU A 30 -3.05 9.25 -14.62
C GLU A 30 -2.63 8.91 -13.19
N THR A 31 -3.44 9.35 -12.22
CA THR A 31 -3.31 9.01 -10.80
C THR A 31 -4.43 8.07 -10.40
N TYR A 32 -4.07 6.96 -9.75
CA TYR A 32 -5.01 6.02 -9.17
C TYR A 32 -4.93 6.10 -7.64
N TYR A 33 -6.09 6.10 -6.98
CA TYR A 33 -6.19 6.28 -5.54
C TYR A 33 -6.60 4.99 -4.86
N GLN A 34 -5.85 4.60 -3.83
CA GLN A 34 -6.24 3.56 -2.89
C GLN A 34 -6.66 4.21 -1.58
N ASN A 35 -7.89 3.97 -1.15
CA ASN A 35 -8.31 4.23 0.23
C ASN A 35 -8.29 2.91 0.99
N SER A 36 -7.65 2.88 2.15
CA SER A 36 -7.60 1.69 3.00
C SER A 36 -8.01 2.00 4.42
N SER A 37 -8.62 1.02 5.06
CA SER A 37 -9.02 1.03 6.47
C SER A 37 -8.73 -0.36 7.03
N ASN A 38 -7.69 -0.45 7.85
CA ASN A 38 -7.19 -1.72 8.39
C ASN A 38 -7.31 -1.72 9.90
N THR A 39 -8.08 -2.66 10.44
CA THR A 39 -8.20 -2.89 11.88
C THR A 39 -7.36 -4.12 12.26
N THR A 40 -6.44 -3.94 13.19
CA THR A 40 -5.58 -4.99 13.73
C THR A 40 -5.84 -5.15 15.22
N ASN A 41 -6.05 -6.39 15.66
CA ASN A 41 -6.10 -6.71 17.09
C ASN A 41 -4.86 -7.50 17.46
N ILE A 42 -4.08 -6.98 18.41
CA ILE A 42 -2.84 -7.58 18.88
C ILE A 42 -3.06 -8.07 20.30
N GLU A 43 -2.88 -9.36 20.54
CA GLU A 43 -2.78 -9.92 21.88
C GLU A 43 -1.30 -10.09 22.24
N GLN A 44 -0.83 -9.38 23.27
CA GLN A 44 0.54 -9.47 23.77
C GLN A 44 0.55 -9.98 25.21
N GLN A 45 1.46 -10.90 25.53
CA GLN A 45 1.77 -11.23 26.92
C GLN A 45 2.82 -10.26 27.45
N MET A 46 2.46 -9.47 28.45
CA MET A 46 3.40 -8.61 29.19
C MET A 46 3.30 -8.96 30.68
N GLN A 47 4.45 -9.30 31.28
CA GLN A 47 4.53 -9.65 32.71
C GLN A 47 3.53 -10.74 33.16
N GLY A 48 3.21 -11.69 32.27
CA GLY A 48 2.27 -12.78 32.56
C GLY A 48 0.78 -12.40 32.44
N GLN A 49 0.45 -11.18 32.03
CA GLN A 49 -0.91 -10.76 31.70
C GLN A 49 -1.08 -10.58 30.20
N THR A 50 -2.23 -11.02 29.67
CA THR A 50 -2.61 -10.77 28.27
C THR A 50 -3.16 -9.35 28.15
N MET A 51 -2.47 -8.49 27.40
CA MET A 51 -2.98 -7.20 26.97
C MET A 51 -3.52 -7.29 25.55
N LYS A 52 -4.67 -6.64 25.32
CA LYS A 52 -5.25 -6.45 23.98
C LYS A 52 -4.97 -5.03 23.53
N ILE A 53 -4.44 -4.89 22.32
CA ILE A 53 -4.19 -3.62 21.66
C ILE A 53 -4.99 -3.61 20.37
N GLY A 54 -5.95 -2.69 20.27
CA GLY A 54 -6.65 -2.39 19.02
C GLY A 54 -5.87 -1.34 18.23
N MET A 55 -5.72 -1.54 16.94
CA MET A 55 -5.10 -0.56 16.04
C MET A 55 -5.94 -0.37 14.79
N ASP A 56 -6.35 0.86 14.53
CA ASP A 56 -7.02 1.25 13.30
C ASP A 56 -6.07 2.09 12.44
N ASN A 57 -5.89 1.73 11.18
CA ASN A 57 -5.05 2.46 10.24
C ASN A 57 -5.90 2.87 9.05
N ILE A 58 -6.06 4.17 8.84
CA ILE A 58 -6.76 4.73 7.69
C ILE A 58 -5.72 5.44 6.84
N SER A 59 -5.68 5.12 5.55
CA SER A 59 -4.76 5.77 4.62
C SER A 59 -5.40 6.02 3.26
N ARG A 60 -4.91 7.07 2.62
CA ARG A 60 -5.15 7.35 1.21
C ARG A 60 -3.80 7.43 0.50
N THR A 61 -3.60 6.59 -0.51
CA THR A 61 -2.37 6.50 -1.27
C THR A 61 -2.64 6.81 -2.73
N ALA A 62 -1.84 7.71 -3.30
CA ALA A 62 -1.85 8.06 -4.71
C ALA A 62 -0.74 7.31 -5.44
N TYR A 63 -1.12 6.66 -6.55
CA TYR A 63 -0.23 5.99 -7.49
C TYR A 63 -0.28 6.75 -8.81
N PHE A 64 0.67 7.68 -9.00
CA PHE A 64 0.82 8.42 -10.25
C PHE A 64 1.67 7.61 -11.24
N VAL A 65 1.11 7.24 -12.38
CA VAL A 65 1.82 6.47 -13.41
C VAL A 65 2.72 7.42 -14.19
N GLU A 66 3.98 7.49 -13.82
CA GLU A 66 4.97 8.35 -14.48
C GLU A 66 5.25 7.88 -15.90
N LYS A 67 5.37 6.56 -16.08
CA LYS A 67 5.77 5.94 -17.34
C LYS A 67 5.38 4.47 -17.42
N ILE A 68 5.16 3.98 -18.64
CA ILE A 68 5.07 2.56 -18.98
C ILE A 68 6.34 2.18 -19.72
N ALA A 69 7.15 1.30 -19.13
CA ALA A 69 8.42 0.85 -19.70
C ALA A 69 8.52 -0.67 -19.61
N ASP A 70 8.92 -1.31 -20.71
CA ASP A 70 9.05 -2.77 -20.80
C ASP A 70 7.79 -3.54 -20.37
N GLY A 71 6.63 -2.93 -20.60
CA GLY A 71 5.32 -3.48 -20.20
C GLY A 71 4.98 -3.33 -18.72
N ASN A 72 5.83 -2.73 -17.89
CA ASN A 72 5.57 -2.44 -16.47
C ASN A 72 5.18 -0.96 -16.27
N TYR A 73 4.45 -0.69 -15.20
CA TYR A 73 4.09 0.65 -14.75
C TYR A 73 5.13 1.17 -13.76
N GLN A 74 5.76 2.28 -14.08
CA GLN A 74 6.58 3.04 -13.15
C GLN A 74 5.69 4.07 -12.46
N CYS A 75 5.47 3.87 -11.16
CA CYS A 75 4.57 4.67 -10.37
C CYS A 75 5.36 5.50 -9.34
N LYS A 76 5.02 6.79 -9.24
CA LYS A 76 5.34 7.61 -8.09
C LYS A 76 4.24 7.44 -7.06
N VAL A 77 4.61 6.92 -5.89
CA VAL A 77 3.67 6.61 -4.80
C VAL A 77 3.79 7.66 -3.72
N THR A 78 2.66 8.21 -3.28
CA THR A 78 2.57 9.25 -2.25
C THR A 78 1.43 8.93 -1.30
N PHE A 79 1.67 9.03 0.01
CA PHE A 79 0.58 8.99 0.99
C PHE A 79 -0.07 10.38 1.03
N GLU A 80 -1.35 10.49 0.67
CA GLU A 80 -2.09 11.76 0.75
C GLU A 80 -2.58 12.04 2.17
N SER A 81 -3.02 10.99 2.86
CA SER A 81 -3.45 11.08 4.26
C SER A 81 -3.17 9.79 4.99
N LEU A 82 -2.78 9.93 6.26
CA LEU A 82 -2.54 8.87 7.21
C LEU A 82 -3.23 9.21 8.53
N GLU A 83 -3.90 8.23 9.12
CA GLU A 83 -4.46 8.25 10.45
C GLU A 83 -4.24 6.90 11.13
N ILE A 84 -3.83 6.95 12.40
CA ILE A 84 -3.61 5.76 13.22
C ILE A 84 -4.35 5.94 14.54
N GLY A 85 -5.34 5.08 14.80
CA GLY A 85 -5.99 4.90 16.09
C GLY A 85 -5.30 3.77 16.87
N ILE A 86 -5.05 3.99 18.15
CA ILE A 86 -4.53 2.98 19.08
C ILE A 86 -5.47 2.91 20.28
N GLU A 87 -5.98 1.73 20.55
CA GLU A 87 -6.79 1.39 21.71
C GLU A 87 -6.00 0.47 22.64
N MET A 88 -5.76 0.92 23.87
CA MET A 88 -5.10 0.14 24.92
C MET A 88 -5.96 0.16 26.18
N GLY A 89 -6.78 -0.88 26.36
CA GLY A 89 -7.77 -0.91 27.45
C GLY A 89 -8.78 0.24 27.29
N PRO A 90 -9.02 1.08 28.31
CA PRO A 90 -9.98 2.19 28.20
C PRO A 90 -9.42 3.43 27.47
N GLN A 91 -8.13 3.45 27.11
CA GLN A 91 -7.50 4.59 26.46
C GLN A 91 -7.55 4.44 24.94
N ILE A 92 -8.07 5.45 24.25
CA ILE A 92 -8.04 5.57 22.79
C ILE A 92 -7.25 6.82 22.44
N GLN A 93 -6.28 6.69 21.56
CA GLN A 93 -5.50 7.80 21.00
C GLN A 93 -5.54 7.74 19.48
N THR A 94 -5.71 8.89 18.83
CA THR A 94 -5.72 8.99 17.37
C THR A 94 -4.68 10.00 16.93
N PHE A 95 -3.85 9.59 15.97
CA PHE A 95 -2.80 10.40 15.36
C PHE A 95 -3.12 10.61 13.89
N THR A 96 -2.96 11.83 13.38
CA THR A 96 -3.37 12.18 12.02
C THR A 96 -2.39 13.12 11.33
N SER A 97 -2.10 12.83 10.06
CA SER A 97 -1.27 13.68 9.20
C SER A 97 -1.87 15.04 8.86
N ASN A 98 -3.17 15.28 9.06
CA ASN A 98 -3.84 16.48 8.55
C ASN A 98 -3.87 17.67 9.53
N SER A 99 -3.87 17.42 10.84
CA SER A 99 -4.12 18.48 11.84
C SER A 99 -3.51 18.25 13.22
N GLY A 100 -2.76 17.16 13.44
CA GLY A 100 -2.20 16.88 14.75
C GLY A 100 -0.85 17.56 14.97
N GLU A 101 -0.69 18.20 16.13
CA GLU A 101 0.54 18.87 16.57
C GLU A 101 1.43 17.98 17.43
N ASP A 102 0.93 16.80 17.83
CA ASP A 102 1.73 15.85 18.59
C ASP A 102 2.86 15.28 17.70
N PRO A 103 3.96 14.81 18.32
CA PRO A 103 5.10 14.27 17.59
C PRO A 103 4.78 13.17 16.57
N PHE A 104 3.80 12.30 16.85
CA PHE A 104 3.42 11.23 15.94
C PHE A 104 2.72 11.81 14.72
N SER A 105 1.72 12.67 14.92
CA SER A 105 1.00 13.36 13.85
C SER A 105 1.93 14.22 12.98
N LYS A 106 2.92 14.91 13.57
CA LYS A 106 3.95 15.65 12.83
C LYS A 106 4.78 14.76 11.91
N ILE A 107 5.17 13.57 12.39
CA ILE A 107 5.91 12.60 11.57
C ILE A 107 5.02 12.06 10.43
N LEU A 108 3.75 11.76 10.71
CA LEU A 108 2.80 11.37 9.67
C LEU A 108 2.60 12.46 8.62
N ASN A 109 2.49 13.73 9.04
CA ASN A 109 2.42 14.88 8.13
C ASN A 109 3.70 15.05 7.29
N ALA A 110 4.87 14.80 7.87
CA ALA A 110 6.13 14.84 7.12
C ALA A 110 6.18 13.73 6.07
N LEU A 111 5.66 12.54 6.39
CA LEU A 111 5.60 11.38 5.50
C LEU A 111 4.69 11.63 4.29
N THR A 112 3.54 12.30 4.45
CA THR A 112 2.63 12.62 3.33
C THR A 112 3.21 13.60 2.31
N LYS A 113 4.29 14.31 2.66
CA LYS A 113 5.01 15.22 1.76
C LYS A 113 6.12 14.53 0.97
N GLN A 114 6.34 13.24 1.20
CA GLN A 114 7.36 12.45 0.50
C GLN A 114 6.72 11.50 -0.50
N SER A 115 7.51 11.12 -1.50
CA SER A 115 7.14 10.10 -2.47
C SER A 115 8.29 9.11 -2.64
N PHE A 116 7.95 7.92 -3.10
CA PHE A 116 8.91 6.89 -3.50
C PHE A 116 8.47 6.27 -4.83
N SER A 117 9.36 5.50 -5.46
CA SER A 117 9.08 4.87 -6.75
C SER A 117 8.74 3.39 -6.56
N MET A 118 7.76 2.92 -7.32
CA MET A 118 7.32 1.53 -7.37
C MET A 118 7.15 1.09 -8.82
N ILE A 119 7.62 -0.10 -9.15
CA ILE A 119 7.38 -0.73 -10.45
C ILE A 119 6.34 -1.82 -10.28
N LEU A 120 5.22 -1.71 -11.01
CA LEU A 120 4.13 -2.69 -11.03
C LEU A 120 4.08 -3.43 -12.37
N SER A 121 3.87 -4.74 -12.31
CA SER A 121 3.59 -5.54 -13.50
C SER A 121 2.14 -5.37 -13.98
N PRO A 122 1.82 -5.77 -15.23
CA PRO A 122 0.44 -5.86 -15.72
C PRO A 122 -0.49 -6.71 -14.86
N LEU A 123 0.06 -7.62 -14.05
CA LEU A 123 -0.69 -8.49 -13.15
C LEU A 123 -0.74 -7.95 -11.71
N GLY A 124 -0.30 -6.71 -11.47
CA GLY A 124 -0.35 -6.07 -10.16
C GLY A 124 0.71 -6.53 -9.16
N LYS A 125 1.67 -7.36 -9.59
CA LYS A 125 2.84 -7.70 -8.77
C LYS A 125 3.81 -6.53 -8.67
N VAL A 126 4.43 -6.36 -7.51
CA VAL A 126 5.48 -5.34 -7.28
C VAL A 126 6.82 -5.91 -7.73
N VAL A 127 7.40 -5.31 -8.76
CA VAL A 127 8.69 -5.71 -9.34
C VAL A 127 9.84 -5.07 -8.56
N ALA A 128 9.70 -3.81 -8.16
CA ALA A 128 10.73 -3.08 -7.43
C ALA A 128 10.14 -1.91 -6.63
N ILE A 129 10.83 -1.54 -5.55
CA ILE A 129 10.60 -0.32 -4.78
C ILE A 129 11.95 0.39 -4.62
N SER A 130 11.97 1.71 -4.81
CA SER A 130 13.17 2.54 -4.62
C SER A 130 12.82 3.91 -4.04
N GLY A 131 13.83 4.60 -3.49
CA GLY A 131 13.64 5.93 -2.88
C GLY A 131 13.17 5.93 -1.42
N MET A 132 12.94 4.76 -0.81
CA MET A 132 12.50 4.66 0.59
C MET A 132 13.54 5.19 1.60
N GLU A 133 14.83 4.96 1.36
CA GLU A 133 15.89 5.48 2.24
C GLU A 133 15.92 7.02 2.24
N GLU A 134 15.86 7.62 1.04
CA GLU A 134 15.81 9.08 0.89
C GLU A 134 14.55 9.67 1.55
N LEU A 135 13.39 9.02 1.34
CA LEU A 135 12.14 9.38 1.99
C LEU A 135 12.28 9.44 3.51
N TRP A 136 12.84 8.39 4.14
CA TRP A 136 13.01 8.38 5.59
C TRP A 136 14.01 9.42 6.08
N ASN A 137 15.11 9.63 5.34
CA ASN A 137 16.08 10.68 5.63
C ASN A 137 15.43 12.07 5.59
N ASN A 138 14.51 12.31 4.65
CA ASN A 138 13.79 13.58 4.54
C ASN A 138 12.77 13.76 5.67
N VAL A 139 12.05 12.70 6.06
CA VAL A 139 11.15 12.72 7.24
C VAL A 139 11.94 13.05 8.51
N GLU A 140 13.10 12.42 8.71
CA GLU A 140 13.97 12.67 9.88
C GLU A 140 14.46 14.13 9.96
N LYS A 141 14.80 14.72 8.80
CA LYS A 141 15.18 16.13 8.67
C LYS A 141 14.01 17.08 8.92
N ALA A 142 12.82 16.75 8.41
CA ALA A 142 11.62 17.57 8.57
C ALA A 142 11.08 17.60 10.01
N THR A 143 11.54 16.68 10.86
CA THR A 143 11.06 16.48 12.24
C THR A 143 12.17 16.64 13.28
N GLN A 144 13.13 17.53 13.01
CA GLN A 144 14.24 17.81 13.94
C GLN A 144 13.82 18.50 15.23
N ASP A 145 12.63 19.13 15.26
CA ASP A 145 12.04 19.76 16.44
C ASP A 145 11.53 18.74 17.47
N ILE A 146 11.36 17.46 17.07
CA ILE A 146 10.91 16.40 17.97
C ILE A 146 12.09 15.84 18.79
N PRO A 147 11.94 15.65 20.12
CA PRO A 147 12.95 15.03 20.96
C PRO A 147 13.45 13.69 20.41
N ALA A 148 14.77 13.50 20.39
CA ALA A 148 15.42 12.38 19.70
C ALA A 148 14.91 11.00 20.14
N PHE A 149 14.68 10.81 21.44
CA PHE A 149 14.18 9.54 21.97
C PHE A 149 12.78 9.21 21.43
N GLN A 150 11.85 10.17 21.52
CA GLN A 150 10.47 10.00 21.05
C GLN A 150 10.42 9.82 19.53
N LYS A 151 11.19 10.63 18.79
CA LYS A 151 11.30 10.49 17.32
C LYS A 151 11.81 9.11 16.92
N GLY A 152 12.88 8.64 17.57
CA GLY A 152 13.47 7.33 17.26
C GLY A 152 12.48 6.18 17.45
N GLN A 153 11.69 6.20 18.53
CA GLN A 153 10.67 5.17 18.76
C GLN A 153 9.59 5.18 17.68
N ILE A 154 9.02 6.36 17.36
CA ILE A 154 7.95 6.49 16.36
C ILE A 154 8.46 6.09 14.97
N LEU A 155 9.64 6.56 14.58
CA LEU A 155 10.22 6.23 13.27
C LEU A 155 10.52 4.76 13.13
N ASN A 156 11.02 4.09 14.16
CA ASN A 156 11.26 2.65 14.10
C ASN A 156 9.97 1.88 13.87
N GLN A 157 8.89 2.25 14.57
CA GLN A 157 7.57 1.65 14.38
C GLN A 157 7.06 1.86 12.95
N LEU A 158 7.12 3.09 12.43
CA LEU A 158 6.66 3.40 11.09
C LEU A 158 7.51 2.74 10.01
N LYS A 159 8.85 2.72 10.15
CA LYS A 159 9.75 2.03 9.22
C LYS A 159 9.46 0.54 9.15
N GLN A 160 9.04 -0.07 10.26
CA GLN A 160 8.63 -1.47 10.27
C GLN A 160 7.28 -1.68 9.57
N SER A 161 6.29 -0.82 9.84
CA SER A 161 4.95 -0.90 9.22
C SER A 161 4.96 -0.58 7.72
N TYR A 162 5.86 0.29 7.28
CA TYR A 162 6.02 0.73 5.89
C TYR A 162 7.35 0.25 5.29
N SER A 163 7.84 -0.91 5.73
CA SER A 163 9.00 -1.56 5.12
C SER A 163 8.69 -1.97 3.68
N ASN A 164 9.72 -2.22 2.86
CA ASN A 164 9.53 -2.67 1.49
C ASN A 164 8.65 -3.93 1.42
N ASP A 165 8.88 -4.91 2.30
CA ASP A 165 8.12 -6.16 2.32
C ASP A 165 6.64 -5.91 2.62
N GLN A 166 6.32 -5.00 3.55
CA GLN A 166 4.93 -4.67 3.86
C GLN A 166 4.26 -3.87 2.76
N LEU A 167 5.00 -2.97 2.10
CA LEU A 167 4.49 -2.24 0.94
C LEU A 167 4.21 -3.20 -0.23
N ILE A 168 5.10 -4.17 -0.48
CA ILE A 168 4.88 -5.23 -1.47
C ILE A 168 3.61 -6.00 -1.12
N SER A 169 3.54 -6.56 0.09
CA SER A 169 2.41 -7.38 0.52
C SER A 169 1.07 -6.63 0.42
N ASN A 170 1.00 -5.41 0.94
CA ASN A 170 -0.23 -4.61 0.93
C ASN A 170 -0.64 -4.19 -0.49
N THR A 171 0.32 -3.84 -1.34
CA THR A 171 0.03 -3.45 -2.73
C THR A 171 -0.44 -4.67 -3.52
N GLU A 172 0.23 -5.81 -3.38
CA GLU A 172 -0.15 -7.03 -4.08
C GLU A 172 -1.51 -7.56 -3.64
N LEU A 173 -1.92 -7.39 -2.37
CA LEU A 173 -3.27 -7.73 -1.93
C LEU A 173 -4.36 -6.95 -2.68
N VAL A 174 -4.07 -5.72 -3.11
CA VAL A 174 -5.04 -4.83 -3.77
C VAL A 174 -5.00 -4.99 -5.29
N PHE A 175 -3.81 -5.09 -5.86
CA PHE A 175 -3.62 -5.03 -7.31
C PHE A 175 -3.43 -6.38 -7.98
N SER A 176 -3.06 -7.44 -7.24
CA SER A 176 -2.73 -8.72 -7.87
C SER A 176 -3.91 -9.32 -8.60
N ILE A 177 -3.68 -9.64 -9.87
CA ILE A 177 -4.60 -10.42 -10.68
C ILE A 177 -4.08 -11.85 -10.70
N TYR A 178 -4.81 -12.73 -10.01
CA TYR A 178 -4.55 -14.17 -10.04
C TYR A 178 -5.22 -14.76 -11.28
N SER A 179 -4.41 -15.24 -12.22
CA SER A 179 -4.84 -15.84 -13.49
C SER A 179 -4.11 -17.14 -13.77
#